data_AF-A5AZR9-F1
#
_entry.id   AF-A5AZR9-F1
#
_cell.length_a   1.000
_cell.length_b   1.000
_cell.length_c   1.000
_cell.angle_alpha   90.00
_cell.angle_beta   90.00
_cell.angle_gamma   90.00
#
_symmetry.space_group_name_H-M   'P 1'
#
loop_
_entity.id
_entity.type
_entity.pdbx_description
1 polymer ?
#
loop_
_entity_poly.entity_id
_entity_poly.type
_entity_poly.pdbx_seq_one_letter_code
_entity_poly.pdbx_strand_id
1 'polypeptide(L)'
;MEIAPDFFDYFEAAAALLDNDKSIMAVSSWNDNGQKQFVHDPYTLYRSDFFPGLGWMLSKSIWDELSPKWPKAYPLWLKENHKGRQFIRPEVCRTYNFGEHGSSFGQFFKQYLEPIKLNDVRVDWKSIDLSFLREDKYPRHFADMVKNAKPVYGADVVLKAYNIDGDVRIQYRDQADFERIARQFGIFEEWKDGIPRTAYKGVVVFRYQTPRRIFLVASDSLRWLGID
;
A
#
# COMPACT_ATOMS: atom_id res chain seq x y z
N MET A 1 4.19 10.22 -16.98
CA MET A 1 3.69 10.29 -15.60
C MET A 1 3.32 11.73 -15.30
N GLU A 2 2.18 11.92 -14.64
CA GLU A 2 1.75 13.19 -14.04
C GLU A 2 1.97 13.15 -12.53
N ILE A 3 2.07 14.32 -11.91
CA ILE A 3 2.29 14.48 -10.47
C ILE A 3 1.19 15.33 -9.83
N ALA A 4 0.84 15.00 -8.59
CA ALA A 4 -0.14 15.72 -7.79
C ALA A 4 0.38 17.11 -7.34
N PRO A 5 -0.51 18.06 -6.99
CA PRO A 5 -0.12 19.40 -6.57
C PRO A 5 0.70 19.45 -5.28
N ASP A 6 0.66 18.40 -4.46
CA ASP A 6 1.43 18.24 -3.21
C ASP A 6 2.60 17.25 -3.33
N PHE A 7 2.98 16.84 -4.55
CA PHE A 7 3.99 15.79 -4.77
C PHE A 7 5.33 16.10 -4.09
N PHE A 8 5.84 17.33 -4.22
CA PHE A 8 7.10 17.72 -3.61
C PHE A 8 6.97 17.88 -2.08
N ASP A 9 5.87 18.48 -1.61
CA ASP A 9 5.59 18.65 -0.18
C ASP A 9 5.48 17.27 0.52
N TYR A 10 4.88 16.27 -0.13
CA TYR A 10 4.81 14.88 0.33
C TYR A 10 6.19 14.26 0.52
N PHE A 11 7.06 14.38 -0.50
CA PHE A 11 8.41 13.82 -0.41
C PHE A 11 9.31 14.59 0.57
N GLU A 12 9.17 15.91 0.68
CA GLU A 12 9.90 16.69 1.68
C GLU A 12 9.58 16.21 3.10
N ALA A 13 8.30 16.04 3.44
CA ALA A 13 7.90 15.54 4.75
C ALA A 13 8.35 14.09 4.99
N ALA A 14 8.27 13.23 3.96
CA ALA A 14 8.66 11.84 4.08
C ALA A 14 10.20 11.63 4.12
N ALA A 15 10.99 12.59 3.64
CA ALA A 15 12.45 12.54 3.73
C ALA A 15 12.93 12.49 5.19
N ALA A 16 12.29 13.27 6.07
CA ALA A 16 12.59 13.23 7.50
C ALA A 16 12.36 11.83 8.12
N LEU A 17 11.39 11.06 7.62
CA LEU A 17 11.17 9.68 8.06
C LEU A 17 12.29 8.75 7.58
N LEU A 18 12.72 8.86 6.31
CA LEU A 18 13.82 8.06 5.78
C LEU A 18 15.14 8.29 6.52
N ASP A 19 15.40 9.53 6.92
CA ASP A 19 16.62 9.86 7.64
C ASP A 19 16.64 9.26 9.05
N ASN A 20 15.49 9.23 9.73
CA ASN A 20 15.38 8.86 11.14
C ASN A 20 14.92 7.41 11.40
N ASP A 21 14.31 6.73 10.42
CA ASP A 21 13.81 5.36 10.56
C ASP A 21 14.44 4.43 9.51
N LYS A 22 15.46 3.66 9.93
CA LYS A 22 16.20 2.74 9.05
C LYS A 22 15.42 1.48 8.67
N SER A 23 14.26 1.25 9.30
CA SER A 23 13.34 0.20 8.86
C SER A 23 12.57 0.60 7.59
N ILE A 24 12.68 1.85 7.12
CA ILE A 24 12.07 2.32 5.88
C ILE A 24 13.11 2.31 4.77
N MET A 25 12.82 1.59 3.68
CA MET A 25 13.73 1.48 2.54
C MET A 25 13.50 2.58 1.51
N ALA A 26 12.24 2.87 1.20
CA ALA A 26 11.85 3.91 0.26
C ALA A 26 10.44 4.43 0.54
N VAL A 27 10.14 5.61 0.02
CA VAL A 27 8.81 6.21 0.01
C VAL A 27 8.32 6.21 -1.43
N SER A 28 7.10 5.73 -1.67
CA SER A 28 6.46 5.73 -2.98
C SER A 28 5.27 6.68 -2.97
N SER A 29 5.00 7.34 -4.10
CA SER A 29 3.78 8.11 -4.36
C SER A 29 2.62 7.25 -4.87
N TRP A 30 2.78 5.93 -4.95
CA TRP A 30 1.87 5.03 -5.63
C TRP A 30 1.15 4.07 -4.67
N ASN A 31 -0.14 3.86 -4.93
CA ASN A 31 -0.96 2.82 -4.34
C ASN A 31 -1.48 1.93 -5.48
N ASP A 32 -1.08 0.66 -5.53
CA ASP A 32 -1.55 -0.29 -6.55
C ASP A 32 -3.07 -0.45 -6.55
N ASN A 33 -3.70 -0.34 -5.37
CA ASN A 33 -5.16 -0.32 -5.22
C ASN A 33 -5.71 1.12 -5.12
N GLY A 34 -5.09 2.04 -5.84
CA GLY A 34 -5.36 3.48 -5.82
C GLY A 34 -6.52 3.94 -6.70
N GLN A 35 -7.33 3.02 -7.22
CA GLN A 35 -8.44 3.34 -8.13
C GLN A 35 -9.51 4.16 -7.41
N LYS A 36 -10.23 5.02 -8.14
CA LYS A 36 -11.19 5.99 -7.57
C LYS A 36 -12.17 5.39 -6.57
N GLN A 37 -12.66 4.17 -6.82
CA GLN A 37 -13.61 3.47 -5.95
C GLN A 37 -13.00 2.85 -4.68
N PHE A 38 -11.67 2.80 -4.58
CA PHE A 38 -10.93 2.12 -3.51
C PHE A 38 -10.13 3.07 -2.60
N VAL A 39 -10.26 4.38 -2.80
CA VAL A 39 -9.54 5.40 -2.02
C VAL A 39 -10.49 6.53 -1.65
N HIS A 40 -10.21 7.20 -0.53
CA HIS A 40 -11.03 8.31 -0.07
C HIS A 40 -10.20 9.46 0.47
N ASP A 41 -9.29 9.18 1.40
CA ASP A 41 -8.62 10.20 2.22
C ASP A 41 -7.23 10.57 1.68
N PRO A 42 -7.00 11.81 1.19
CA PRO A 42 -5.68 12.22 0.70
C PRO A 42 -4.63 12.34 1.81
N TYR A 43 -5.02 12.46 3.09
CA TYR A 43 -4.10 12.64 4.22
C TYR A 43 -3.53 11.31 4.74
N THR A 44 -4.18 10.19 4.43
CA THR A 44 -3.80 8.88 4.98
C THR A 44 -2.57 8.30 4.27
N LEU A 45 -1.59 7.87 5.05
CA LEU A 45 -0.39 7.14 4.63
C LEU A 45 -0.31 5.79 5.32
N TYR A 46 0.32 4.82 4.67
CA TYR A 46 0.53 3.47 5.19
C TYR A 46 1.98 3.02 5.00
N ARG A 47 2.43 2.11 5.86
CA ARG A 47 3.58 1.25 5.56
C ARG A 47 3.12 0.04 4.75
N SER A 48 4.03 -0.52 3.97
CA SER A 48 3.81 -1.66 3.08
C SER A 48 5.07 -2.52 3.02
N ASP A 49 4.91 -3.85 3.01
CA ASP A 49 5.99 -4.81 2.72
C ASP A 49 6.15 -5.00 1.20
N PHE A 50 5.15 -4.59 0.43
CA PHE A 50 5.22 -4.55 -1.03
C PHE A 50 5.79 -3.22 -1.50
N PHE A 51 6.74 -3.25 -2.44
CA PHE A 51 7.29 -2.04 -3.04
C PHE A 51 6.48 -1.58 -4.26
N PRO A 52 5.82 -0.41 -4.20
CA PRO A 52 4.96 0.03 -5.29
C PRO A 52 5.71 0.67 -6.46
N GLY A 53 6.89 1.26 -6.22
CA GLY A 53 7.64 2.01 -7.22
C GLY A 53 6.92 3.29 -7.67
N LEU A 54 6.84 3.52 -8.99
CA LEU A 54 6.04 4.55 -9.67
C LEU A 54 6.03 5.95 -9.02
N GLY A 55 7.21 6.58 -9.01
CA GLY A 55 7.47 7.82 -8.27
C GLY A 55 7.88 7.48 -6.85
N TRP A 56 9.19 7.40 -6.60
CA TRP A 56 9.69 6.95 -5.32
C TRP A 56 11.03 7.60 -4.99
N MET A 57 11.31 7.67 -3.70
CA MET A 57 12.50 8.27 -3.12
C MET A 57 13.15 7.26 -2.19
N LEU A 58 14.48 7.18 -2.26
CA LEU A 58 15.31 6.45 -1.32
C LEU A 58 16.40 7.37 -0.76
N SER A 59 16.97 7.03 0.39
CA SER A 59 18.10 7.77 0.94
C SER A 59 19.41 7.36 0.25
N LYS A 60 20.40 8.27 0.29
CA LYS A 60 21.74 8.00 -0.24
C LYS A 60 22.37 6.74 0.38
N SER A 61 22.22 6.52 1.69
CA SER A 61 22.76 5.33 2.35
C SER A 61 22.17 4.03 1.81
N ILE A 62 20.87 4.03 1.47
CA ILE A 62 20.23 2.87 0.84
C ILE A 62 20.78 2.70 -0.58
N TRP A 63 20.99 3.77 -1.33
CA TRP A 63 21.59 3.70 -2.67
C TRP A 63 23.02 3.13 -2.63
N ASP A 64 23.85 3.59 -1.70
CA ASP A 64 25.24 3.14 -1.56
C ASP A 64 25.31 1.64 -1.20
N GLU A 65 24.33 1.12 -0.44
CA GLU A 65 24.19 -0.31 -0.16
C GLU A 65 23.79 -1.14 -1.39
N LEU A 66 22.90 -0.58 -2.21
CA LEU A 66 22.17 -1.25 -3.27
C LEU A 66 22.92 -1.24 -4.61
N SER A 67 23.52 -0.10 -4.96
CA SER A 67 24.15 0.14 -6.26
C SER A 67 25.27 -0.85 -6.63
N PRO A 68 26.13 -1.35 -5.70
CA PRO A 68 27.15 -2.35 -6.05
C PRO A 68 26.57 -3.71 -6.43
N LYS A 69 25.30 -3.96 -6.10
CA LYS A 69 24.59 -5.23 -6.34
C LYS A 69 23.56 -5.11 -7.46
N TRP A 70 23.56 -4.00 -8.20
CA TRP A 70 22.52 -3.69 -9.17
C TRP A 70 22.33 -4.84 -10.18
N PRO A 71 21.10 -5.35 -10.35
CA PRO A 71 20.86 -6.56 -11.12
C PRO A 71 20.71 -6.26 -12.60
N LYS A 72 20.68 -7.32 -13.42
CA LYS A 72 20.10 -7.25 -14.76
C LYS A 72 18.57 -7.20 -14.74
N ALA A 73 17.94 -7.73 -13.69
CA ALA A 73 16.50 -7.77 -13.50
C ALA A 73 16.10 -7.21 -12.14
N TYR A 74 15.32 -6.12 -12.16
CA TYR A 74 14.95 -5.34 -10.97
C TYR A 74 14.14 -6.11 -9.90
N PRO A 75 13.12 -6.94 -10.23
CA PRO A 75 12.24 -7.52 -9.21
C PRO A 75 12.94 -8.48 -8.22
N LEU A 76 13.79 -9.38 -8.74
CA LEU A 76 14.50 -10.36 -7.91
C LEU A 76 15.47 -9.70 -6.92
N TRP A 77 16.08 -8.60 -7.34
CA TRP A 77 17.03 -7.87 -6.52
C TRP A 77 16.40 -7.19 -5.31
N LEU A 78 15.19 -6.66 -5.49
CA LEU A 78 14.52 -6.01 -4.37
C LEU A 78 14.18 -7.02 -3.28
N LYS A 79 13.73 -8.23 -3.66
CA LYS A 79 13.48 -9.34 -2.73
C LYS A 79 14.71 -9.67 -1.89
N GLU A 80 15.87 -9.82 -2.54
CA GLU A 80 17.12 -10.19 -1.87
C GLU A 80 17.66 -9.09 -0.96
N ASN A 81 17.34 -7.83 -1.25
CA ASN A 81 17.86 -6.68 -0.53
C ASN A 81 16.85 -6.00 0.38
N HIS A 82 15.60 -6.50 0.45
CA HIS A 82 14.55 -5.91 1.28
C HIS A 82 14.93 -5.88 2.77
N LYS A 83 15.55 -6.96 3.27
CA LYS A 83 16.02 -7.11 4.67
C LYS A 83 14.94 -6.83 5.73
N GLY A 84 13.67 -7.06 5.41
CA GLY A 84 12.55 -6.78 6.32
C GLY A 84 12.26 -5.29 6.52
N ARG A 85 12.91 -4.40 5.75
CA ARG A 85 12.53 -2.98 5.69
C ARG A 85 11.14 -2.85 5.05
N GLN A 86 10.57 -1.66 5.07
CA GLN A 86 9.23 -1.42 4.56
C GLN A 86 9.20 -0.14 3.73
N PHE A 87 8.07 0.10 3.09
CA PHE A 87 7.86 1.24 2.22
C PHE A 87 6.73 2.09 2.74
N ILE A 88 6.83 3.42 2.61
CA ILE A 88 5.68 4.30 2.82
C ILE A 88 4.95 4.46 1.48
N ARG A 89 3.62 4.40 1.53
CA ARG A 89 2.75 4.66 0.39
C ARG A 89 1.48 5.43 0.80
N PRO A 90 0.91 6.28 -0.05
CA PRO A 90 -0.30 7.02 0.29
C PRO A 90 -1.57 6.16 0.11
N GLU A 91 -2.70 6.62 0.64
CA GLU A 91 -4.01 6.10 0.24
C GLU A 91 -4.34 6.55 -1.19
N VAL A 92 -4.27 7.86 -1.46
CA VAL A 92 -4.51 8.45 -2.79
C VAL A 92 -3.17 8.70 -3.48
N CYS A 93 -2.98 8.23 -4.72
CA CYS A 93 -1.70 8.36 -5.43
C CYS A 93 -1.29 9.83 -5.63
N ARG A 94 0.01 10.11 -5.53
CA ARG A 94 0.62 11.39 -5.91
C ARG A 94 1.23 11.40 -7.31
N THR A 95 1.16 10.26 -7.99
CA THR A 95 1.54 10.09 -9.39
C THR A 95 0.42 9.40 -10.16
N TYR A 96 0.33 9.73 -11.45
CA TYR A 96 -0.54 9.04 -12.40
C TYR A 96 0.27 8.59 -13.62
N ASN A 97 0.05 7.35 -14.05
CA ASN A 97 0.72 6.79 -15.21
C ASN A 97 -0.22 6.80 -16.42
N PHE A 98 0.01 7.71 -17.36
CA PHE A 98 -0.73 7.80 -18.63
C PHE A 98 -0.17 6.90 -19.74
N GLY A 99 0.91 6.15 -19.49
CA GLY A 99 1.59 5.35 -20.50
C GLY A 99 0.90 4.02 -20.77
N GLU A 100 -0.10 4.01 -21.66
CA GLU A 100 -0.76 2.77 -22.11
C GLU A 100 0.21 1.85 -22.87
N HIS A 101 1.07 2.44 -23.72
CA HIS A 101 2.07 1.72 -24.48
C HIS A 101 3.46 1.86 -23.84
N GLY A 102 4.08 0.72 -23.53
CA GLY A 102 5.39 0.66 -22.91
C GLY A 102 5.98 -0.75 -22.97
N SER A 103 7.04 -0.99 -22.19
CA SER A 103 7.76 -2.27 -22.18
C SER A 103 6.94 -3.46 -21.72
N SER A 104 5.77 -3.24 -21.11
CA SER A 104 4.81 -4.28 -20.70
C SER A 104 3.70 -4.53 -21.73
N PHE A 105 3.76 -3.91 -22.92
CA PHE A 105 2.71 -4.00 -23.95
C PHE A 105 1.30 -3.62 -23.45
N GLY A 106 1.22 -2.75 -22.44
CA GLY A 106 -0.06 -2.29 -21.87
C GLY A 106 -0.77 -3.33 -20.99
N GLN A 107 -0.10 -4.43 -20.63
CA GLN A 107 -0.63 -5.40 -19.69
C GLN A 107 -1.01 -4.69 -18.38
N PHE A 108 -2.23 -4.95 -17.89
CA PHE A 108 -2.83 -4.35 -16.69
C PHE A 108 -3.21 -2.85 -16.77
N PHE A 109 -2.90 -2.15 -17.86
CA PHE A 109 -3.16 -0.70 -17.93
C PHE A 109 -4.64 -0.35 -17.76
N LYS A 110 -5.50 -0.85 -18.64
CA LYS A 110 -6.94 -0.53 -18.63
C LYS A 110 -7.65 -0.95 -17.35
N GLN A 111 -7.32 -2.13 -16.83
CA GLN A 111 -7.99 -2.66 -15.65
C GLN A 111 -7.53 -1.97 -14.37
N TYR A 112 -6.22 -1.70 -14.23
CA TYR A 112 -5.65 -1.33 -12.94
C TYR A 112 -4.96 0.04 -12.91
N LEU A 113 -4.32 0.50 -13.99
CA LEU A 113 -3.54 1.75 -13.99
C LEU A 113 -4.36 2.97 -14.44
N GLU A 114 -5.15 2.84 -15.49
CA GLU A 114 -6.04 3.88 -16.01
C GLU A 114 -7.04 4.42 -14.96
N PRO A 115 -7.71 3.58 -14.13
CA PRO A 115 -8.67 4.08 -13.14
C PRO A 115 -8.05 4.67 -11.86
N ILE A 116 -6.71 4.74 -11.75
CA ILE A 116 -6.02 5.30 -10.59
C ILE A 116 -6.43 6.76 -10.36
N LYS A 117 -6.73 7.10 -9.11
CA LYS A 117 -7.03 8.48 -8.70
C LYS A 117 -5.72 9.22 -8.44
N LEU A 118 -5.43 10.22 -9.26
CA LEU A 118 -4.44 11.25 -8.93
C LEU A 118 -5.02 12.17 -7.86
N ASN A 119 -4.25 12.43 -6.80
CA ASN A 119 -4.62 13.41 -5.80
C ASN A 119 -4.71 14.82 -6.41
N ASP A 120 -5.79 15.54 -6.10
CA ASP A 120 -6.08 16.92 -6.50
C ASP A 120 -6.13 17.89 -5.31
N VAL A 121 -5.93 17.38 -4.09
CA VAL A 121 -5.94 18.18 -2.86
C VAL A 121 -4.52 18.55 -2.44
N ARG A 122 -4.25 19.85 -2.21
CA ARG A 122 -2.95 20.26 -1.66
C ARG A 122 -2.93 20.02 -0.14
N VAL A 123 -2.22 18.98 0.29
CA VAL A 123 -2.04 18.65 1.71
C VAL A 123 -0.86 19.43 2.29
N ASP A 124 -1.07 20.13 3.41
CA ASP A 124 0.01 20.78 4.15
C ASP A 124 0.75 19.76 5.04
N TRP A 125 1.62 18.97 4.43
CA TRP A 125 2.37 17.91 5.11
C TRP A 125 3.26 18.41 6.25
N LYS A 126 3.66 19.69 6.25
CA LYS A 126 4.47 20.29 7.32
C LYS A 126 3.70 20.44 8.64
N SER A 127 2.36 20.50 8.55
CA SER A 127 1.48 20.60 9.71
C SER A 127 1.07 19.23 10.30
N ILE A 128 1.41 18.12 9.65
CA ILE A 128 0.96 16.78 10.03
C ILE A 128 2.06 16.03 10.78
N ASP A 129 1.75 15.51 11.97
CA ASP A 129 2.66 14.61 12.67
C ASP A 129 2.65 13.22 12.03
N LEU A 130 3.70 12.92 11.25
CA LEU A 130 3.90 11.61 10.63
C LEU A 130 4.59 10.60 11.55
N SER A 131 4.78 10.91 12.84
CA SER A 131 5.50 10.02 13.76
C SER A 131 4.83 8.66 13.93
N PHE A 132 3.52 8.55 13.67
CA PHE A 132 2.79 7.27 13.68
C PHE A 132 3.32 6.27 12.65
N LEU A 133 4.02 6.71 11.60
CA LEU A 133 4.62 5.86 10.58
C LEU A 133 5.96 5.25 11.00
N ARG A 134 6.50 5.62 12.16
CA ARG A 134 7.76 5.05 12.65
C ARG A 134 7.60 3.61 13.11
N GLU A 135 8.64 2.80 12.97
CA GLU A 135 8.64 1.37 13.36
C GLU A 135 8.14 1.12 14.79
N ASP A 136 8.48 1.98 15.74
CA ASP A 136 8.10 1.83 17.15
C ASP A 136 6.62 2.11 17.43
N LYS A 137 5.92 2.78 16.50
CA LYS A 137 4.52 3.22 16.63
C LYS A 137 3.58 2.54 15.65
N TYR A 138 3.99 2.38 14.39
CA TYR A 138 3.11 1.93 13.31
C TYR A 138 2.49 0.55 13.54
N PRO A 139 3.21 -0.48 14.04
CA PRO A 139 2.59 -1.79 14.29
C PRO A 139 1.39 -1.70 15.24
N ARG A 140 1.48 -0.89 16.30
CA ARG A 140 0.38 -0.67 17.25
C ARG A 140 -0.75 0.14 16.62
N HIS A 141 -0.41 1.24 15.97
CA HIS A 141 -1.38 2.07 15.24
C HIS A 141 -2.18 1.25 14.21
N PHE A 142 -1.51 0.42 13.42
CA PHE A 142 -2.13 -0.41 12.41
C PHE A 142 -2.93 -1.58 13.02
N ALA A 143 -2.43 -2.21 14.08
CA ALA A 143 -3.15 -3.23 14.82
C ALA A 143 -4.48 -2.70 15.39
N ASP A 144 -4.49 -1.48 15.95
CA ASP A 144 -5.71 -0.85 16.47
C ASP A 144 -6.76 -0.64 15.36
N MET A 145 -6.35 -0.23 14.16
CA MET A 145 -7.25 -0.12 13.02
C MET A 145 -7.88 -1.46 12.64
N VAL A 146 -7.06 -2.52 12.54
CA VAL A 146 -7.53 -3.87 12.19
C VAL A 146 -8.39 -4.48 13.29
N LYS A 147 -8.04 -4.27 14.57
CA LYS A 147 -8.79 -4.78 15.73
C LYS A 147 -10.19 -4.18 15.82
N ASN A 148 -10.32 -2.89 15.51
CA ASN A 148 -11.60 -2.19 15.56
C ASN A 148 -12.52 -2.51 14.36
N ALA A 149 -12.00 -3.19 13.33
CA ALA A 149 -12.77 -3.61 12.17
C ALA A 149 -13.63 -4.86 12.48
N LYS A 150 -14.89 -4.83 12.04
CA LYS A 150 -15.85 -5.91 12.26
C LYS A 150 -15.50 -7.12 11.39
N PRO A 151 -15.39 -8.35 11.95
CA PRO A 151 -15.09 -9.52 11.16
C PRO A 151 -16.25 -9.93 10.25
N VAL A 152 -15.94 -10.32 9.02
CA VAL A 152 -16.89 -10.80 8.02
C VAL A 152 -16.52 -12.21 7.58
N TYR A 153 -17.51 -13.11 7.59
CA TYR A 153 -17.35 -14.53 7.26
C TYR A 153 -18.29 -14.98 6.15
N GLY A 154 -17.89 -16.02 5.41
CA GLY A 154 -18.71 -16.70 4.39
C GLY A 154 -18.32 -16.38 2.95
N ALA A 155 -19.09 -16.87 1.97
CA ALA A 155 -18.74 -16.80 0.55
C ALA A 155 -19.00 -15.43 -0.11
N ASP A 156 -20.07 -14.75 0.29
CA ASP A 156 -20.48 -13.44 -0.25
C ASP A 156 -19.94 -12.29 0.61
N VAL A 157 -18.62 -12.13 0.58
CA VAL A 157 -17.93 -11.15 1.44
C VAL A 157 -18.17 -9.71 0.99
N VAL A 158 -18.42 -9.47 -0.30
CA VAL A 158 -18.65 -8.13 -0.86
C VAL A 158 -19.99 -7.57 -0.37
N LEU A 159 -21.08 -8.32 -0.55
CA LEU A 159 -22.41 -7.87 -0.12
C LEU A 159 -22.46 -7.69 1.41
N LYS A 160 -21.84 -8.62 2.15
CA LYS A 160 -21.77 -8.52 3.61
C LYS A 160 -20.96 -7.32 4.08
N ALA A 161 -19.81 -7.05 3.46
CA ALA A 161 -18.99 -5.88 3.76
C ALA A 161 -19.77 -4.58 3.53
N TYR A 162 -20.54 -4.50 2.44
CA TYR A 162 -21.35 -3.32 2.13
C TYR A 162 -22.42 -3.03 3.20
N ASN A 163 -23.07 -4.08 3.72
CA ASN A 163 -24.17 -3.96 4.67
C ASN A 163 -23.74 -3.73 6.12
N ILE A 164 -22.44 -3.68 6.41
CA ILE A 164 -21.91 -3.46 7.76
C ILE A 164 -21.44 -2.01 7.90
N ASP A 165 -21.96 -1.33 8.93
CA ASP A 165 -21.49 -0.01 9.31
C ASP A 165 -20.10 -0.06 9.94
N GLY A 166 -19.20 0.78 9.43
CA GLY A 166 -17.81 0.88 9.89
C GLY A 166 -16.84 0.02 9.07
N ASP A 167 -15.60 -0.03 9.53
CA ASP A 167 -14.57 -0.80 8.88
C ASP A 167 -14.78 -2.30 9.09
N VAL A 168 -14.37 -3.11 8.10
CA VAL A 168 -14.53 -4.56 8.13
C VAL A 168 -13.23 -5.28 7.87
N ARG A 169 -13.07 -6.46 8.47
CA ARG A 169 -11.94 -7.36 8.22
C ARG A 169 -12.44 -8.72 7.71
N ILE A 170 -11.83 -9.19 6.63
CA ILE A 170 -12.13 -10.47 5.98
C ILE A 170 -10.85 -11.30 6.01
N GLN A 171 -10.90 -12.48 6.60
CA GLN A 171 -9.74 -13.36 6.64
C GLN A 171 -9.62 -14.15 5.33
N TYR A 172 -8.39 -14.27 4.82
CA TYR A 172 -8.06 -15.18 3.72
C TYR A 172 -7.08 -16.26 4.20
N ARG A 173 -7.25 -17.49 3.71
CA ARG A 173 -6.46 -18.64 4.18
C ARG A 173 -5.09 -18.75 3.52
N ASP A 174 -5.05 -18.52 2.22
CA ASP A 174 -3.89 -18.72 1.36
C ASP A 174 -3.97 -17.78 0.14
N GLN A 175 -3.00 -17.90 -0.76
CA GLN A 175 -2.94 -17.07 -1.97
C GLN A 175 -4.16 -17.27 -2.88
N ALA A 176 -4.66 -18.50 -3.06
CA ALA A 176 -5.80 -18.76 -3.93
C ALA A 176 -7.09 -18.16 -3.35
N ASP A 177 -7.27 -18.23 -2.03
CA ASP A 177 -8.40 -17.60 -1.34
C ASP A 177 -8.31 -16.06 -1.39
N PHE A 178 -7.10 -15.49 -1.26
CA PHE A 178 -6.88 -14.07 -1.46
C PHE A 178 -7.27 -13.65 -2.88
N GLU A 179 -6.74 -14.32 -3.91
CA GLU A 179 -7.01 -14.00 -5.31
C GLU A 179 -8.51 -14.07 -5.62
N ARG A 180 -9.21 -15.06 -5.07
CA ARG A 180 -10.66 -15.17 -5.16
C ARG A 180 -11.38 -13.97 -4.54
N ILE A 181 -11.00 -13.55 -3.34
CA ILE A 181 -11.61 -12.41 -2.64
C ILE A 181 -11.27 -11.09 -3.35
N ALA A 182 -10.01 -10.88 -3.71
CA ALA A 182 -9.51 -9.72 -4.44
C ALA A 182 -10.27 -9.52 -5.75
N ARG A 183 -10.50 -10.60 -6.51
CA ARG A 183 -11.31 -10.60 -7.74
C ARG A 183 -12.74 -10.12 -7.51
N GLN A 184 -13.38 -10.53 -6.41
CA GLN A 184 -14.74 -10.11 -6.10
C GLN A 184 -14.82 -8.60 -5.81
N PHE A 185 -13.79 -8.02 -5.20
CA PHE A 185 -13.71 -6.57 -4.99
C PHE A 185 -13.22 -5.79 -6.21
N GLY A 186 -12.45 -6.44 -7.10
CA GLY A 186 -11.82 -5.82 -8.26
C GLY A 186 -10.50 -5.11 -7.95
N ILE A 187 -9.85 -5.46 -6.83
CA ILE A 187 -8.49 -5.00 -6.49
C ILE A 187 -7.43 -5.91 -7.14
N PHE A 188 -6.15 -5.54 -7.05
CA PHE A 188 -5.08 -6.40 -7.56
C PHE A 188 -5.06 -7.78 -6.90
N GLU A 189 -5.13 -8.80 -7.75
CA GLU A 189 -5.05 -10.21 -7.34
C GLU A 189 -3.59 -10.67 -7.15
N GLU A 190 -2.65 -10.06 -7.86
CA GLU A 190 -1.26 -10.53 -7.94
C GLU A 190 -0.50 -10.44 -6.62
N TRP A 191 0.33 -11.46 -6.40
CA TRP A 191 1.39 -11.47 -5.39
C TRP A 191 2.74 -11.29 -6.08
N LYS A 192 3.68 -10.63 -5.40
CA LYS A 192 5.11 -10.69 -5.76
C LYS A 192 5.88 -11.15 -4.54
N ASP A 193 6.71 -12.17 -4.73
CA ASP A 193 7.56 -12.71 -3.67
C ASP A 193 6.84 -13.14 -2.39
N GLY A 194 5.61 -13.65 -2.54
CA GLY A 194 4.79 -14.06 -1.40
C GLY A 194 4.13 -12.89 -0.67
N ILE A 195 4.10 -11.70 -1.25
CA ILE A 195 3.50 -10.49 -0.68
C ILE A 195 2.39 -9.98 -1.64
N PRO A 196 1.13 -9.88 -1.18
CA PRO A 196 0.08 -9.22 -1.94
C PRO A 196 0.40 -7.73 -2.12
N ARG A 197 -0.04 -7.12 -3.22
CA ARG A 197 0.18 -5.69 -3.45
C ARG A 197 -0.38 -4.86 -2.29
N THR A 198 0.37 -3.83 -1.89
CA THR A 198 0.04 -2.88 -0.80
C THR A 198 -0.02 -3.46 0.62
N ALA A 199 0.29 -4.75 0.80
CA ALA A 199 0.12 -5.42 2.07
C ALA A 199 1.12 -4.95 3.14
N TYR A 200 0.67 -4.91 4.39
CA TYR A 200 1.51 -4.78 5.59
C TYR A 200 1.22 -5.95 6.52
N LYS A 201 2.23 -6.77 6.83
CA LYS A 201 2.11 -8.00 7.62
C LYS A 201 0.98 -8.91 7.14
N GLY A 202 0.82 -9.05 5.82
CA GLY A 202 -0.27 -9.84 5.22
C GLY A 202 -1.65 -9.20 5.30
N VAL A 203 -1.75 -7.89 5.59
CA VAL A 203 -3.01 -7.15 5.56
C VAL A 203 -3.05 -6.19 4.40
N VAL A 204 -4.03 -6.35 3.50
CA VAL A 204 -4.33 -5.40 2.41
C VAL A 204 -5.48 -4.50 2.85
N VAL A 205 -5.28 -3.18 2.76
CA VAL A 205 -6.30 -2.18 3.13
C VAL A 205 -6.67 -1.32 1.93
N PHE A 206 -7.97 -1.18 1.70
CA PHE A 206 -8.56 -0.35 0.67
C PHE A 206 -9.96 0.13 1.11
N ARG A 207 -10.53 1.13 0.42
CA ARG A 207 -11.91 1.56 0.61
C ARG A 207 -12.84 0.78 -0.33
N TYR A 208 -14.15 0.78 -0.10
CA TYR A 208 -15.07 0.18 -1.07
C TYR A 208 -16.42 0.87 -1.04
N GLN A 209 -16.75 1.57 -2.14
CA GLN A 209 -18.02 2.28 -2.41
C GLN A 209 -18.42 3.38 -1.38
N THR A 210 -17.75 3.42 -0.24
CA THR A 210 -17.98 4.30 0.89
C THR A 210 -16.61 4.69 1.47
N PRO A 211 -16.55 5.67 2.40
CA PRO A 211 -15.33 5.98 3.12
C PRO A 211 -14.84 4.86 4.07
N ARG A 212 -15.51 3.70 4.16
CA ARG A 212 -15.15 2.60 5.06
C ARG A 212 -13.96 1.82 4.52
N ARG A 213 -13.14 1.27 5.41
CA ARG A 213 -12.00 0.41 5.07
C ARG A 213 -12.42 -1.06 5.07
N ILE A 214 -11.90 -1.76 4.08
CA ILE A 214 -11.86 -3.22 4.03
C ILE A 214 -10.43 -3.65 4.27
N PHE A 215 -10.26 -4.55 5.23
CA PHE A 215 -8.99 -5.22 5.51
C PHE A 215 -9.10 -6.68 5.06
N LEU A 216 -8.30 -7.09 4.07
CA LEU A 216 -8.08 -8.52 3.81
C LEU A 216 -6.91 -8.96 4.68
N VAL A 217 -7.14 -9.93 5.56
CA VAL A 217 -6.22 -10.29 6.65
C VAL A 217 -5.77 -11.74 6.47
N ALA A 218 -4.46 -11.98 6.39
CA ALA A 218 -3.94 -13.35 6.36
C ALA A 218 -4.20 -14.06 7.71
N SER A 219 -4.27 -15.39 7.70
CA SER A 219 -4.54 -16.17 8.91
C SER A 219 -3.60 -15.87 10.09
N ASP A 220 -2.31 -15.62 9.83
CA ASP A 220 -1.33 -15.33 10.89
C ASP A 220 -1.20 -13.83 11.20
N SER A 221 -1.82 -12.94 10.41
CA SER A 221 -1.65 -11.50 10.54
C SER A 221 -2.13 -10.96 11.89
N LEU A 222 -3.25 -11.47 12.42
CA LEU A 222 -3.78 -11.03 13.71
C LEU A 222 -2.80 -11.33 14.84
N ARG A 223 -2.18 -12.52 14.82
CA ARG A 223 -1.11 -12.91 15.74
C ARG A 223 0.14 -12.03 15.57
N TRP A 224 0.58 -11.77 14.34
CA TRP A 224 1.73 -10.89 14.06
C TRP A 224 1.51 -9.42 14.44
N LEU A 225 0.25 -9.01 14.55
CA LEU A 225 -0.19 -7.70 15.02
C LEU A 225 -0.50 -7.66 16.52
N GLY A 226 -0.47 -8.80 17.23
CA GLY A 226 -0.79 -8.88 18.65
C GLY A 226 -2.25 -8.59 18.98
N ILE A 227 -3.16 -8.93 18.06
CA ILE A 227 -4.61 -8.76 18.22
C ILE A 227 -5.25 -9.99 18.89
N ASP A 228 -4.69 -11.17 18.61
CA ASP A 228 -5.12 -12.48 19.12
C ASP A 228 -4.23 -12.99 20.26
#